data_AF-A0A969EW67-F1
#
_entry.id   AF-A0A969EW67-F1
#
_cell.length_a   1.000
_cell.length_b   1.000
_cell.length_c   1.000
_cell.angle_alpha   90.00
_cell.angle_beta   90.00
_cell.angle_gamma   90.00
#
_symmetry.space_group_name_H-M   'P 1'
#
loop_
_entity.id
_entity.type
_entity.pdbx_description
1 polymer ?
#
loop_
_entity_poly.entity_id
_entity_poly.type
_entity_poly.pdbx_seq_one_letter_code
_entity_poly.pdbx_strand_id
1 'polypeptide(L)'
;MIRYRLTGQNQGKAGARKLALTQPVPQGTAYVLNSVEGQGTQAKFSIDGGKTFVANPTVTVKSADGQVATRPAPANAYTHVKWQFDQPIGANQQVNVAYQVEVK
;
A
#
# COMPACT_ATOMS: atom_id res chain seq x y z
N MET A 1 1.83 -15.84 8.52
CA MET A 1 1.81 -14.86 7.41
C MET A 1 0.66 -15.16 6.46
N ILE A 2 -0.06 -14.14 6.02
CA ILE A 2 -1.17 -14.22 5.06
C ILE A 2 -0.83 -13.31 3.87
N ARG A 3 -1.01 -13.80 2.64
CA ARG A 3 -0.81 -13.02 1.41
C ARG A 3 -2.17 -12.65 0.82
N TYR A 4 -2.41 -11.36 0.67
CA TYR A 4 -3.57 -10.83 -0.04
C TYR A 4 -3.18 -10.56 -1.49
N ARG A 5 -3.99 -11.08 -2.43
CA ARG A 5 -3.85 -10.82 -3.87
C ARG A 5 -5.11 -10.15 -4.39
N LEU A 6 -4.92 -9.10 -5.17
CA LEU A 6 -5.99 -8.42 -5.90
C LEU A 6 -5.77 -8.65 -7.38
N THR A 7 -6.85 -9.04 -8.05
CA THR A 7 -6.92 -9.18 -9.50
C THR A 7 -8.03 -8.26 -9.99
N GLY A 8 -7.74 -7.46 -11.01
CA GLY A 8 -8.72 -6.59 -11.67
C GLY A 8 -8.64 -6.76 -13.18
N GLN A 9 -9.76 -6.62 -13.87
CA GLN A 9 -9.81 -6.65 -15.34
C GLN A 9 -10.50 -5.39 -15.86
N ASN A 10 -9.90 -4.76 -16.87
CA ASN A 10 -10.58 -3.71 -17.62
C ASN A 10 -11.54 -4.35 -18.63
N GLN A 11 -12.82 -4.46 -18.29
CA GLN A 11 -13.86 -4.99 -19.18
C GLN A 11 -14.38 -3.97 -20.21
N GLY A 12 -13.80 -2.77 -20.23
CA GLY A 12 -14.15 -1.71 -21.17
C GLY A 12 -13.50 -1.90 -22.55
N LYS A 13 -13.93 -1.06 -23.50
CA LYS A 13 -13.41 -1.04 -24.87
C LYS A 13 -12.21 -0.10 -25.07
N ALA A 14 -11.87 0.69 -24.06
CA ALA A 14 -10.77 1.67 -24.08
C ALA A 14 -9.83 1.47 -22.88
N GLY A 15 -8.61 2.00 -22.98
CA GLY A 15 -7.62 1.89 -21.91
C GLY A 15 -8.01 2.68 -20.65
N ALA A 16 -8.07 2.02 -19.50
CA ALA A 16 -8.33 2.64 -18.20
C ALA A 16 -7.06 3.35 -17.72
N ARG A 17 -7.13 4.67 -17.53
CA ARG A 17 -5.99 5.51 -17.14
C ARG A 17 -6.05 5.86 -15.66
N LYS A 18 -4.89 6.12 -15.06
CA LYS A 18 -4.76 6.57 -13.66
C LYS A 18 -5.46 5.64 -12.67
N LEU A 19 -5.45 4.33 -12.95
CA LEU A 19 -5.98 3.34 -12.03
C LEU A 19 -5.19 3.42 -10.71
N ALA A 20 -5.92 3.46 -9.61
CA ALA A 20 -5.35 3.32 -8.29
C ALA A 20 -6.17 2.27 -7.51
N LEU A 21 -5.46 1.31 -6.93
CA LEU A 21 -6.06 0.31 -6.04
C LEU A 21 -5.60 0.64 -4.62
N THR A 22 -6.54 0.73 -3.68
CA THR A 22 -6.26 0.98 -2.26
C THR A 22 -6.84 -0.17 -1.46
N GLN A 23 -6.07 -0.70 -0.51
CA GLN A 23 -6.48 -1.76 0.39
C GLN A 23 -6.19 -1.39 1.84
N PRO A 24 -7.16 -1.52 2.75
CA PRO A 24 -6.89 -1.45 4.18
C PRO A 24 -6.10 -2.67 4.64
N VAL A 25 -5.18 -2.48 5.57
CA VAL A 25 -4.57 -3.57 6.34
C VAL A 25 -5.65 -4.16 7.26
N PRO A 26 -5.95 -5.46 7.18
CA PRO A 26 -7.02 -6.06 7.96
C PRO A 26 -6.84 -5.92 9.48
N GLN A 27 -7.94 -5.73 10.19
CA GLN A 27 -7.95 -5.71 11.65
C GLN A 27 -7.38 -7.03 12.22
N GLY A 28 -6.63 -6.94 13.32
CA GLY A 28 -5.95 -8.09 13.93
C GLY A 28 -4.66 -8.51 13.22
N THR A 29 -4.22 -7.76 12.21
CA THR A 29 -2.97 -8.02 11.48
C THR A 29 -2.03 -6.82 11.51
N ALA A 30 -0.76 -7.06 11.17
CA ALA A 30 0.25 -6.04 10.88
C ALA A 30 0.79 -6.25 9.47
N TYR A 31 1.09 -5.15 8.76
CA TYR A 31 1.70 -5.22 7.44
C TYR A 31 3.11 -5.85 7.52
N VAL A 32 3.50 -6.61 6.50
CA VAL A 32 4.90 -7.06 6.35
C VAL A 32 5.63 -6.05 5.48
N LEU A 33 6.63 -5.37 6.04
CA LEU A 33 7.42 -4.37 5.30
C LEU A 33 8.04 -4.97 4.03
N ASN A 34 8.11 -4.16 2.96
CA ASN A 34 8.65 -4.55 1.65
C ASN A 34 7.95 -5.74 0.98
N SER A 35 6.75 -6.13 1.43
CA SER A 35 6.00 -7.25 0.83
C SER A 35 5.10 -6.86 -0.35
N VAL A 36 5.07 -5.58 -0.71
CA VAL A 36 4.23 -5.08 -1.79
C VAL A 36 4.71 -5.58 -3.15
N GLU A 37 3.78 -6.04 -3.97
CA GLU A 37 4.03 -6.53 -5.32
C GLU A 37 3.04 -5.89 -6.29
N GLY A 38 3.49 -5.59 -7.51
CA GLY A 38 2.65 -5.02 -8.57
C GLY A 38 3.49 -4.46 -9.71
N GLN A 39 3.53 -5.16 -10.85
CA GLN A 39 4.30 -4.71 -12.01
C GLN A 39 3.71 -3.41 -12.60
N GLY A 40 4.60 -2.48 -12.97
CA GLY A 40 4.18 -1.19 -13.55
C GLY A 40 3.40 -0.29 -12.58
N THR A 41 3.61 -0.47 -11.28
CA THR A 41 2.94 0.32 -10.24
C THR A 41 3.93 1.05 -9.34
N GLN A 42 3.47 2.17 -8.80
CA GLN A 42 4.09 2.84 -7.67
C GLN A 42 3.30 2.53 -6.40
N ALA A 43 3.98 1.96 -5.41
CA ALA A 43 3.39 1.70 -4.11
C ALA A 43 3.45 2.95 -3.23
N LYS A 44 2.35 3.25 -2.55
CA LYS A 44 2.26 4.26 -1.49
C LYS A 44 1.50 3.66 -0.31
N PHE A 45 1.74 4.22 0.86
CA PHE A 45 1.24 3.68 2.11
C PHE A 45 0.64 4.79 2.96
N SER A 46 -0.37 4.44 3.74
CA SER A 46 -0.98 5.32 4.73
C SER A 46 -0.74 4.78 6.12
N ILE A 47 -0.41 5.68 7.05
CA ILE A 47 -0.33 5.41 8.50
C ILE A 47 -1.36 6.23 9.30
N ASP A 48 -2.32 6.84 8.61
CA ASP A 48 -3.27 7.81 9.18
C ASP A 48 -4.74 7.50 8.83
N GLY A 49 -5.04 6.22 8.57
CA GLY A 49 -6.40 5.77 8.27
C GLY A 49 -6.84 6.06 6.84
N GLY A 50 -5.89 6.13 5.90
CA GLY A 50 -6.16 6.35 4.48
C GLY A 50 -6.33 7.81 4.08
N LYS A 51 -5.91 8.76 4.92
CA LYS A 51 -6.01 10.20 4.63
C LYS A 51 -4.86 10.67 3.74
N THR A 52 -3.64 10.25 4.05
CA THR A 52 -2.44 10.56 3.26
C THR A 52 -1.74 9.29 2.79
N PHE A 53 -1.03 9.39 1.66
CA PHE A 53 -0.32 8.27 1.04
C PHE A 53 1.06 8.71 0.58
N VAL A 54 2.11 8.12 1.15
CA VAL A 54 3.52 8.41 0.83
C VAL A 54 4.29 7.13 0.56
N ALA A 55 5.37 7.22 -0.22
CA ALA A 55 6.19 6.06 -0.56
C ALA A 55 6.94 5.49 0.66
N ASN A 56 7.44 6.37 1.53
CA ASN A 56 8.21 6.00 2.72
C ASN A 56 7.61 6.68 3.97
N PRO A 57 6.60 6.06 4.61
CA PRO A 57 6.00 6.63 5.81
C PRO A 57 7.02 6.75 6.94
N THR A 58 6.93 7.84 7.69
CA THR A 58 7.76 8.10 8.86
C THR A 58 6.90 8.48 10.05
N VAL A 59 7.44 8.26 11.25
CA VAL A 59 6.84 8.68 12.52
C VAL A 59 7.83 9.54 13.30
N THR A 60 7.29 10.44 14.09
CA THR A 60 8.06 11.27 15.02
C THR A 60 8.10 10.57 16.38
N VAL A 61 9.29 10.31 16.89
CA VAL A 61 9.52 9.70 18.19
C VAL A 61 10.12 10.74 19.12
N LYS A 62 9.53 10.88 20.31
CA LYS A 62 10.07 11.72 21.38
C LYS A 62 10.73 10.84 22.43
N SER A 63 12.01 11.07 22.66
CA SER A 63 12.82 10.39 23.68
C SER A 63 12.53 10.94 25.08
N ALA A 64 12.93 10.19 26.12
CA ALA A 64 12.75 10.57 27.52
C ALA A 64 13.51 11.86 27.89
N ASP A 65 14.60 12.16 27.18
CA ASP A 65 15.39 13.40 27.31
C ASP A 65 14.77 14.60 26.56
N GLY A 66 13.60 14.42 25.95
CA GLY A 66 12.88 15.45 25.21
C GLY A 66 13.30 15.60 23.75
N GLN A 67 14.32 14.86 23.27
CA GLN A 67 14.72 14.90 21.88
C GLN A 67 13.64 14.35 20.96
N VAL A 68 13.46 15.00 19.82
CA VAL A 68 12.48 14.60 18.80
C VAL A 68 13.24 14.11 17.57
N ALA A 69 12.92 12.90 17.12
CA ALA A 69 13.55 12.29 15.96
C ALA A 69 12.53 11.69 15.00
N THR A 70 12.78 11.86 13.70
CA THR A 70 12.01 11.18 12.64
C THR A 70 12.62 9.81 12.38
N ARG A 71 11.75 8.79 12.28
CA ARG A 71 12.13 7.40 12.02
C ARG A 71 11.18 6.79 10.98
N PRO A 72 11.60 5.76 10.22
CA PRO A 72 10.68 4.98 9.40
C PRO A 72 9.50 4.46 10.23
N ALA A 73 8.31 4.47 9.66
CA ALA A 73 7.14 3.97 10.36
C ALA A 73 7.29 2.47 10.64
N PRO A 74 6.99 2.00 11.86
CA PRO A 74 6.96 0.57 12.16
C PRO A 74 5.81 -0.10 11.43
N ALA A 75 5.93 -1.42 11.20
CA ALA A 75 4.99 -2.18 10.39
C ALA A 75 3.53 -2.14 10.93
N ASN A 76 3.38 -2.04 12.25
CA ASN A 76 2.08 -1.93 12.94
C ASN A 76 1.38 -0.57 12.75
N ALA A 77 2.08 0.46 12.26
CA ALA A 77 1.50 1.78 11.98
C ALA A 77 0.81 1.83 10.61
N TYR A 78 1.10 0.88 9.70
CA TYR A 78 0.53 0.86 8.36
C TYR A 78 -0.96 0.51 8.42
N THR A 79 -1.77 1.37 7.82
CA THR A 79 -3.23 1.22 7.75
C THR A 79 -3.71 0.87 6.36
N HIS A 80 -3.02 1.31 5.30
CA HIS A 80 -3.39 1.02 3.92
C HIS A 80 -2.16 0.85 3.02
N VAL A 81 -2.33 0.01 2.00
CA VAL A 81 -1.44 -0.10 0.84
C VAL A 81 -2.17 0.42 -0.40
N LYS A 82 -1.48 1.21 -1.22
CA LYS A 82 -2.03 1.80 -2.45
C LYS A 82 -1.08 1.56 -3.62
N TRP A 83 -1.61 1.03 -4.70
CA TRP A 83 -0.92 0.89 -5.98
C TRP A 83 -1.42 1.95 -6.94
N GLN A 84 -0.51 2.72 -7.55
CA GLN A 84 -0.82 3.64 -8.64
C GLN A 84 -0.22 3.09 -9.92
N PHE A 85 -1.06 2.87 -10.94
CA PHE A 85 -0.60 2.36 -12.24
C PHE A 85 -0.17 3.54 -13.12
N ASP A 86 1.07 3.49 -13.59
CA ASP A 86 1.66 4.56 -14.41
C ASP A 86 1.21 4.46 -15.87
N GLN A 87 0.89 3.24 -16.33
CA GLN A 87 0.44 2.98 -17.69
C GLN A 87 -1.07 2.70 -17.74
N PRO A 88 -1.75 3.04 -18.85
CA PRO A 88 -3.14 2.64 -19.07
C PRO A 88 -3.29 1.13 -19.06
N ILE A 89 -4.35 0.63 -18.44
CA ILE A 89 -4.74 -0.78 -18.52
C ILE A 89 -5.58 -0.94 -19.77
N GLY A 90 -5.05 -1.63 -20.79
CA GLY A 90 -5.71 -1.83 -22.07
C GLY A 90 -7.06 -2.55 -21.96
N ALA A 91 -7.86 -2.51 -23.03
CA ALA A 91 -9.13 -3.24 -23.09
C ALA A 91 -8.89 -4.74 -22.87
N ASN A 92 -9.73 -5.36 -22.03
CA ASN A 92 -9.66 -6.76 -21.61
C ASN A 92 -8.38 -7.18 -20.87
N GLN A 93 -7.45 -6.26 -20.59
CA GLN A 93 -6.23 -6.56 -19.82
C GLN A 93 -6.54 -6.72 -18.33
N GLN A 94 -5.77 -7.60 -17.69
CA GLN A 94 -5.80 -7.82 -16.26
C GLN A 94 -4.59 -7.18 -15.58
N VAL A 95 -4.80 -6.80 -14.32
CA VAL A 95 -3.76 -6.36 -13.40
C VAL A 95 -3.77 -7.24 -12.16
N ASN A 96 -2.59 -7.46 -11.61
CA ASN A 96 -2.41 -8.23 -10.39
C ASN A 96 -1.48 -7.48 -9.45
N VAL A 97 -1.90 -7.33 -8.20
CA VAL A 97 -1.09 -6.75 -7.12
C VAL A 97 -1.25 -7.59 -5.86
N ALA A 98 -0.26 -7.54 -4.97
CA ALA A 98 -0.31 -8.29 -3.73
C ALA A 98 0.46 -7.58 -2.60
N TYR A 99 0.12 -7.95 -1.37
CA TYR A 99 0.86 -7.59 -0.17
C TYR A 99 0.70 -8.68 0.89
N GLN A 100 1.53 -8.65 1.91
CA GLN A 100 1.49 -9.63 2.99
C GLN A 100 1.23 -8.96 4.34
N VAL A 101 0.57 -9.72 5.21
CA VAL A 101 0.33 -9.35 6.61
C VAL A 101 0.68 -10.51 7.53
N GLU A 102 0.91 -10.19 8.80
CA GLU A 102 1.09 -11.14 9.89
C GLU A 102 -0.03 -10.98 10.91
N VAL A 103 -0.56 -12.09 11.41
CA VAL A 103 -1.58 -12.09 12.47
C VAL A 103 -0.89 -11.72 13.78
N LYS A 104 -1.52 -10.83 14.55
CA LYS A 104 -1.02 -10.41 15.88
C LYS A 104 -1.26 -11.46 16.96
#